data_AF-A0A3M1G819-F1
#
_entry.id   AF-A0A3M1G819-F1
#
_cell.length_a   1.000
_cell.length_b   1.000
_cell.length_c   1.000
_cell.angle_alpha   90.00
_cell.angle_beta   90.00
_cell.angle_gamma   90.00
#
_symmetry.space_group_name_H-M   'P 1'
#
loop_
_entity.id
_entity.type
_entity.pdbx_description
1 polymer ?
#
loop_
_entity_poly.entity_id
_entity_poly.type
_entity_poly.pdbx_seq_one_letter_code
_entity_poly.pdbx_strand_id
1 'polypeptide(L)'
;MRAIVVALSVLAALQGARAQDSLPAAPARDSAASAGTVDLFLLLTLDYRPDDVAEGLAAAIRRSARPCERVSDYQVFTRTESMRTLKVKCPGQDVYGLTVWRTGQSMIYGGDGMVRPLDLDDGPVVSIYGTRLHTNGASQTAPAAKQITAAATATNHVVERPNMPIWLVVTIAVNGVLLAFVAAGALLFWRAEGAKANHASANLGGLSSADKDRLMDESREVLPDIFHHP
;
A
#
# COMPACT_ATOMS: atom_id res chain seq x y z
N MET A 1 -31.16 6.97 43.33
CA MET A 1 -31.39 8.17 42.52
C MET A 1 -30.86 7.91 41.13
N ARG A 2 -31.78 7.65 40.20
CA ARG A 2 -31.53 7.37 38.78
C ARG A 2 -32.34 8.40 38.00
N ALA A 3 -31.86 8.74 36.80
CA ALA A 3 -32.38 9.70 35.83
C ALA A 3 -31.73 11.08 35.90
N ILE A 4 -31.57 11.67 34.71
CA ILE A 4 -30.98 12.98 34.38
C ILE A 4 -29.46 12.96 34.09
N VAL A 5 -28.99 12.09 33.19
CA VAL A 5 -27.81 12.41 32.32
C VAL A 5 -27.93 11.65 30.99
N VAL A 6 -29.03 11.80 30.24
CA VAL A 6 -29.10 11.34 28.84
C VAL A 6 -29.99 12.31 28.05
N ALA A 7 -29.51 13.53 27.78
CA ALA A 7 -30.24 14.47 26.92
C ALA A 7 -29.36 15.54 26.24
N LEU A 8 -28.03 15.35 26.15
CA LEU A 8 -27.14 16.37 25.58
C LEU A 8 -26.27 15.93 24.39
N SER A 9 -26.58 14.80 23.75
CA SER A 9 -25.81 14.28 22.61
C SER A 9 -26.58 14.20 21.28
N VAL A 10 -27.84 14.65 21.22
CA VAL A 10 -28.65 14.61 19.98
C VAL A 10 -28.70 15.97 19.25
N LEU A 11 -28.25 17.07 19.86
CA LEU A 11 -28.32 18.40 19.23
C LEU A 11 -27.08 18.84 18.44
N ALA A 12 -26.07 17.99 18.29
CA ALA A 12 -24.86 18.30 17.50
C ALA A 12 -24.95 17.82 16.03
N ALA A 13 -26.04 17.19 15.61
CA ALA A 13 -26.18 16.59 14.28
C ALA A 13 -26.92 17.47 13.24
N LEU A 14 -27.33 18.71 13.56
CA LEU A 14 -28.22 19.49 12.69
C LEU A 14 -27.80 20.92 12.34
N GLN A 15 -26.55 21.34 12.58
CA GLN A 15 -26.08 22.69 12.23
C GLN A 15 -24.93 22.75 11.20
N GLY A 16 -24.65 21.65 10.50
CA GLY A 16 -23.62 21.60 9.43
C GLY A 16 -24.11 21.97 8.01
N ALA A 17 -25.32 22.53 7.85
CA ALA A 17 -25.86 22.93 6.55
C ALA A 17 -25.80 24.46 6.38
N ARG A 18 -24.60 25.02 6.23
CA ARG A 18 -24.41 26.37 5.68
C ARG A 18 -23.19 26.42 4.76
N ALA A 19 -23.45 26.88 3.54
CA ALA A 19 -22.52 27.52 2.62
C ALA A 19 -21.30 26.70 2.17
N GLN A 20 -21.50 25.85 1.16
CA GLN A 20 -20.49 25.69 0.13
C GLN A 20 -20.85 26.64 -1.01
N ASP A 21 -20.33 27.87 -0.87
CA ASP A 21 -20.16 28.77 -1.99
C ASP A 21 -19.43 28.03 -3.12
N SER A 22 -19.98 28.23 -4.30
CA SER A 22 -19.43 27.93 -5.62
C SER A 22 -17.90 27.98 -5.66
N LEU A 23 -17.26 26.82 -5.60
CA LEU A 23 -15.96 26.64 -6.25
C LEU A 23 -16.22 26.56 -7.76
N PRO A 24 -15.45 27.29 -8.60
CA PRO A 24 -15.52 27.08 -10.04
C PRO A 24 -15.18 25.62 -10.30
N ALA A 25 -16.09 24.93 -10.99
CA ALA A 25 -15.86 23.60 -11.53
C ALA A 25 -14.49 23.61 -12.21
N ALA A 26 -13.54 22.90 -11.62
CA ALA A 26 -12.30 22.57 -12.31
C ALA A 26 -12.72 21.98 -13.66
N PRO A 27 -12.17 22.46 -14.79
CA PRO A 27 -12.52 21.91 -16.07
C PRO A 27 -12.29 20.41 -15.97
N ALA A 28 -13.32 19.65 -16.33
CA ALA A 28 -13.21 18.24 -16.62
C ALA A 28 -12.12 18.09 -17.70
N ARG A 29 -10.88 17.97 -17.25
CA ARG A 29 -9.73 17.66 -18.08
C ARG A 29 -9.95 16.25 -18.56
N ASP A 30 -10.49 16.19 -19.76
CA ASP A 30 -10.18 15.20 -20.76
C ASP A 30 -10.58 13.77 -20.41
N SER A 31 -11.89 13.57 -20.24
CA SER A 31 -12.57 12.32 -20.63
C SER A 31 -12.57 12.10 -22.16
N ALA A 32 -11.67 12.75 -22.91
CA ALA A 32 -11.56 12.75 -24.37
C ALA A 32 -10.17 12.29 -24.86
N ALA A 33 -9.44 11.50 -24.08
CA ALA A 33 -8.16 10.89 -24.48
C ALA A 33 -8.23 9.37 -24.75
N SER A 34 -9.42 8.75 -24.67
CA SER A 34 -9.55 7.28 -24.70
C SER A 34 -9.81 6.66 -26.09
N ALA A 35 -9.59 7.39 -27.18
CA ALA A 35 -9.85 6.89 -28.54
C ALA A 35 -8.61 6.29 -29.24
N GLY A 36 -7.46 6.18 -28.57
CA GLY A 36 -6.25 5.61 -29.17
C GLY A 36 -5.19 5.12 -28.20
N THR A 37 -5.44 5.15 -26.89
CA THR A 37 -4.50 4.57 -25.91
C THR A 37 -4.85 3.11 -25.75
N VAL A 38 -4.18 2.25 -26.51
CA VAL A 38 -4.18 0.82 -26.19
C VAL A 38 -3.69 0.69 -24.75
N ASP A 39 -4.46 -0.03 -23.92
CA ASP A 39 -4.14 -0.23 -22.51
C ASP A 39 -2.76 -0.90 -22.39
N LEU A 40 -1.81 -0.17 -21.83
CA LEU A 40 -0.42 -0.63 -21.70
C LEU A 40 -0.34 -1.90 -20.85
N PHE A 41 -1.23 -2.08 -19.87
CA PHE A 41 -1.29 -3.30 -19.08
C PHE A 41 -1.69 -4.51 -19.94
N LEU A 42 -2.63 -4.30 -20.86
CA LEU A 42 -3.11 -5.32 -21.78
C LEU A 42 -2.04 -5.68 -22.82
N LEU A 43 -1.36 -4.68 -23.39
CA LEU A 43 -0.20 -4.87 -24.30
C LEU A 43 0.89 -5.73 -23.66
N LEU A 44 1.20 -5.47 -22.39
CA LEU A 44 2.21 -6.21 -21.63
C LEU A 44 1.76 -7.62 -21.18
N THR A 45 0.46 -7.93 -21.28
CA THR A 45 -0.11 -9.21 -20.85
C THR A 45 -0.37 -10.14 -22.01
N LEU A 46 -0.83 -9.61 -23.15
CA LEU A 46 -1.23 -10.39 -24.32
C LEU A 46 -0.09 -10.71 -25.30
N ASP A 47 1.16 -10.52 -24.87
CA ASP A 47 2.38 -10.76 -25.68
C ASP A 47 2.30 -10.09 -27.07
N TYR A 48 1.90 -8.81 -27.07
CA TYR A 48 1.83 -8.00 -28.29
C TYR A 48 3.21 -7.84 -28.93
N ARG A 49 3.21 -7.38 -30.18
CA ARG A 49 4.45 -7.11 -30.91
C ARG A 49 5.33 -6.16 -30.07
N PRO A 50 6.61 -6.47 -29.90
CA PRO A 50 7.53 -5.64 -29.11
C PRO A 50 7.55 -4.17 -29.53
N ASP A 51 7.36 -3.89 -30.82
CA ASP A 51 7.30 -2.53 -31.38
C ASP A 51 6.10 -1.74 -30.84
N ASP A 52 4.91 -2.36 -30.77
CA ASP A 52 3.68 -1.73 -30.27
C ASP A 52 3.79 -1.43 -28.76
N VAL A 53 4.39 -2.37 -28.02
CA VAL A 53 4.71 -2.19 -26.59
C VAL A 53 5.67 -1.03 -26.41
N ALA A 54 6.75 -0.97 -27.21
CA ALA A 54 7.75 0.08 -27.16
C ALA A 54 7.16 1.47 -27.46
N GLU A 55 6.25 1.57 -28.44
CA GLU A 55 5.54 2.79 -28.75
C GLU A 55 4.63 3.23 -27.58
N GLY A 56 3.87 2.30 -27.01
CA GLY A 56 3.04 2.55 -25.83
C GLY A 56 3.85 3.01 -24.61
N LEU A 57 5.02 2.41 -24.39
CA LEU A 57 5.96 2.80 -23.33
C LEU A 57 6.53 4.20 -23.57
N ALA A 58 6.97 4.51 -24.80
CA ALA A 58 7.46 5.84 -25.15
C ALA A 58 6.37 6.91 -24.93
N ALA A 59 5.13 6.63 -25.35
CA ALA A 59 3.99 7.52 -25.13
C ALA A 59 3.66 7.71 -23.64
N ALA A 60 3.78 6.67 -22.82
CA ALA A 60 3.61 6.79 -21.37
C ALA A 60 4.70 7.69 -20.74
N ILE A 61 5.97 7.50 -21.12
CA ILE A 61 7.09 8.30 -20.62
C ILE A 61 6.94 9.77 -21.01
N ARG A 62 6.60 10.06 -22.28
CA ARG A 62 6.37 11.44 -22.74
C ARG A 62 5.22 12.12 -22.01
N ARG A 63 4.13 11.40 -21.70
CA ARG A 63 3.01 11.94 -20.91
C ARG A 63 3.41 12.35 -19.49
N SER A 64 4.48 11.76 -18.95
CA SER A 64 5.07 12.18 -17.67
C SER A 64 6.05 13.36 -17.78
N ALA A 65 6.06 14.07 -18.92
CA ALA A 65 6.98 15.17 -19.23
C ALA A 65 8.47 14.79 -19.21
N ARG A 66 8.79 13.51 -19.47
CA ARG A 66 10.18 13.01 -19.56
C ARG A 66 10.60 12.84 -21.02
N PRO A 67 11.85 13.14 -21.37
CA PRO A 67 12.35 12.98 -22.74
C PRO A 67 12.54 11.50 -23.07
N CYS A 68 11.66 10.97 -23.92
CA CYS A 68 11.84 9.66 -24.54
C CYS A 68 11.16 9.65 -25.92
N GLU A 69 11.96 9.78 -26.98
CA GLU A 69 11.46 9.74 -28.36
C GLU A 69 11.06 8.31 -28.74
N ARG A 70 11.90 7.34 -28.38
CA ARG A 70 11.71 5.91 -28.64
C ARG A 70 12.31 5.08 -27.52
N VAL A 71 11.78 3.88 -27.32
CA VAL A 71 12.34 2.88 -26.39
C VAL A 71 13.34 2.00 -27.14
N SER A 72 14.56 1.85 -26.61
CA SER A 72 15.55 0.91 -27.17
C SER A 72 15.34 -0.48 -26.59
N ASP A 73 15.18 -0.58 -25.27
CA ASP A 73 15.09 -1.84 -24.55
C ASP A 73 14.10 -1.72 -23.39
N TYR A 74 13.44 -2.81 -23.04
CA TYR A 74 12.64 -2.90 -21.83
C TYR A 74 12.74 -4.28 -21.20
N GLN A 75 12.47 -4.34 -19.90
CA GLN A 75 12.49 -5.57 -19.12
C GLN A 75 11.34 -5.54 -18.12
N VAL A 76 10.53 -6.60 -18.12
CA VAL A 76 9.45 -6.78 -17.14
C VAL A 76 9.99 -7.64 -16.01
N PHE A 77 10.18 -7.08 -14.82
CA PHE A 77 10.73 -7.82 -13.67
C PHE A 77 9.68 -8.20 -12.62
N THR A 78 8.53 -7.51 -12.59
CA THR A 78 7.41 -7.88 -11.72
C THR A 78 6.13 -8.07 -12.53
N ARG A 79 5.47 -9.22 -12.36
CA ARG A 79 4.17 -9.53 -12.96
C ARG A 79 3.21 -10.04 -11.88
N THR A 80 2.18 -9.27 -11.55
CA THR A 80 1.08 -9.67 -10.65
C THR A 80 -0.27 -9.56 -11.35
N GLU A 81 -1.35 -10.12 -10.84
CA GLU A 81 -2.65 -10.03 -11.53
C GLU A 81 -3.13 -8.59 -11.77
N SER A 82 -2.68 -7.63 -10.96
CA SER A 82 -3.13 -6.24 -11.00
C SER A 82 -2.07 -5.26 -11.50
N MET A 83 -0.81 -5.69 -11.64
CA MET A 83 0.31 -4.77 -11.88
C MET A 83 1.43 -5.39 -12.72
N ARG A 84 2.11 -4.55 -13.48
CA ARG A 84 3.37 -4.83 -14.17
C ARG A 84 4.40 -3.79 -13.76
N THR A 85 5.60 -4.21 -13.41
CA THR A 85 6.73 -3.28 -13.20
C THR A 85 7.84 -3.60 -14.17
N LEU A 86 8.36 -2.55 -14.79
CA LEU A 86 9.29 -2.61 -15.89
C LEU A 86 10.45 -1.65 -15.68
N LYS A 87 11.60 -2.01 -16.25
CA LYS A 87 12.71 -1.11 -16.56
C LYS A 87 12.65 -0.78 -18.04
N VAL A 88 12.84 0.49 -18.40
CA VAL A 88 12.78 0.96 -19.78
C VAL A 88 14.00 1.82 -20.08
N LYS A 89 14.71 1.53 -21.16
CA LYS A 89 15.84 2.31 -21.65
C LYS A 89 15.41 3.11 -22.87
N CYS A 90 15.63 4.42 -22.83
CA CYS A 90 15.54 5.30 -23.99
C CYS A 90 16.95 5.66 -24.48
N PRO A 91 17.18 5.85 -25.79
CA PRO A 91 18.48 6.22 -26.32
C PRO A 91 19.03 7.50 -25.67
N GLY A 92 20.28 7.45 -25.21
CA GLY A 92 20.96 8.61 -24.61
C GLY A 92 20.40 9.06 -23.26
N GLN A 93 19.52 8.27 -22.61
CA GLN A 93 18.95 8.56 -21.30
C GLN A 93 19.22 7.40 -20.34
N ASP A 94 19.17 7.65 -19.03
CA ASP A 94 19.24 6.59 -18.03
C ASP A 94 17.97 5.72 -18.00
N VAL A 95 18.04 4.60 -17.28
CA VAL A 95 16.92 3.67 -17.18
C VAL A 95 15.78 4.32 -16.38
N TYR A 96 14.57 4.19 -16.91
CA TYR A 96 13.33 4.55 -16.25
C TYR A 96 12.72 3.31 -15.60
N GLY A 97 12.16 3.48 -14.41
CA GLY A 97 11.25 2.53 -13.80
C GLY A 97 9.82 2.91 -14.15
N LEU A 98 9.04 1.92 -14.59
CA LEU A 98 7.63 2.09 -14.91
C LEU A 98 6.81 1.06 -14.15
N THR A 99 5.75 1.51 -13.49
CA THR A 99 4.72 0.62 -12.94
C THR A 99 3.41 0.91 -13.66
N VAL A 100 2.75 -0.14 -14.14
CA VAL A 100 1.48 -0.07 -14.86
C VAL A 100 0.47 -0.95 -14.13
N TRP A 101 -0.67 -0.38 -13.78
CA TRP A 101 -1.77 -1.10 -13.12
C TRP A 101 -2.82 -1.51 -14.14
N ARG A 102 -3.57 -2.56 -13.82
CA ARG A 102 -4.74 -3.03 -14.58
C ARG A 102 -5.84 -1.96 -14.71
N THR A 103 -5.83 -0.94 -13.85
CA THR A 103 -6.73 0.21 -13.94
C THR A 103 -6.35 1.19 -15.06
N GLY A 104 -5.24 0.96 -15.77
CA GLY A 104 -4.69 1.88 -16.77
C GLY A 104 -3.85 3.01 -16.17
N GLN A 105 -3.75 3.09 -14.83
CA GLN A 105 -2.83 4.01 -14.18
C GLN A 105 -1.38 3.59 -14.45
N SER A 106 -0.47 4.58 -14.49
CA SER A 106 0.96 4.32 -14.59
C SER A 106 1.76 5.31 -13.75
N MET A 107 2.89 4.85 -13.23
CA MET A 107 3.81 5.63 -12.42
C MET A 107 5.21 5.47 -13.00
N ILE A 108 5.87 6.60 -13.26
CA ILE A 108 7.18 6.65 -13.91
C ILE A 108 8.17 7.30 -12.95
N TYR A 109 9.28 6.62 -12.71
CA TYR A 109 10.35 7.08 -11.81
C TYR A 109 11.73 6.85 -12.44
N GLY A 110 12.76 7.51 -11.91
CA GLY A 110 14.13 7.41 -12.41
C GLY A 110 14.46 8.37 -13.56
N GLY A 111 15.38 7.94 -14.44
CA GLY A 111 15.98 8.79 -15.49
C GLY A 111 17.16 9.66 -15.03
N ASP A 112 17.62 9.44 -13.80
CA ASP A 112 18.68 10.17 -13.09
C ASP A 112 19.79 9.23 -12.59
N GLY A 113 19.81 8.00 -13.08
CA GLY A 113 20.75 6.95 -12.66
C GLY A 113 20.37 6.20 -11.37
N MET A 114 19.27 6.58 -10.69
CA MET A 114 18.84 5.90 -9.45
C MET A 114 18.24 4.50 -9.71
N VAL A 115 17.74 4.26 -10.91
CA VAL A 115 17.20 2.96 -11.31
C VAL A 115 18.34 2.07 -11.79
N ARG A 116 18.51 0.91 -11.16
CA ARG A 116 19.51 -0.08 -11.56
C ARG A 116 19.38 -0.39 -13.05
N PRO A 117 20.49 -0.53 -13.79
CA PRO A 117 20.48 -0.96 -15.18
C PRO A 117 19.67 -2.24 -15.42
N LEU A 118 19.37 -2.48 -16.70
CA LEU A 118 18.81 -3.74 -17.19
C LEU A 118 19.80 -4.87 -16.86
N ASP A 119 19.30 -5.92 -16.21
CA ASP A 119 20.13 -7.02 -15.69
C ASP A 119 19.45 -8.34 -16.01
N LEU A 120 20.15 -9.30 -16.61
CA LEU A 120 19.56 -10.57 -17.04
C LEU A 120 19.01 -11.39 -15.86
N ASP A 121 19.50 -11.15 -14.65
CA ASP A 121 19.00 -11.80 -13.43
C ASP A 121 17.58 -11.35 -13.06
N ASP A 122 17.14 -10.17 -13.50
CA ASP A 122 15.79 -9.64 -13.24
C ASP A 122 14.73 -10.17 -14.22
N GLY A 123 15.15 -10.85 -15.30
CA GLY A 123 14.26 -11.42 -16.32
C GLY A 123 14.66 -11.11 -17.77
N PRO A 124 13.83 -11.49 -18.75
CA PRO A 124 14.16 -11.30 -20.16
C PRO A 124 14.18 -9.82 -20.55
N VAL A 125 15.27 -9.39 -21.19
CA VAL A 125 15.41 -8.06 -21.78
C VAL A 125 14.98 -8.11 -23.24
N VAL A 126 13.96 -7.31 -23.58
CA VAL A 126 13.47 -7.17 -24.95
C VAL A 126 14.13 -5.96 -25.57
N SER A 127 14.88 -6.19 -26.66
CA SER A 127 15.59 -5.14 -27.40
C SER A 127 14.89 -4.86 -28.73
N ILE A 128 14.54 -3.60 -28.97
CA ILE A 128 13.85 -3.12 -30.17
C ILE A 128 14.87 -2.60 -31.17
N TYR A 129 15.70 -1.66 -30.73
CA TYR A 129 16.72 -1.01 -31.55
C TYR A 129 18.09 -1.37 -30.96
N GLY A 130 18.62 -2.50 -31.44
CA GLY A 130 19.77 -3.18 -30.88
C GLY A 130 21.01 -2.31 -30.68
N THR A 131 21.29 -2.00 -29.44
CA THR A 131 22.62 -2.20 -28.87
C THR A 131 22.42 -3.07 -27.64
N ARG A 132 22.56 -4.39 -27.83
CA ARG A 132 22.57 -5.32 -26.71
C ARG A 132 23.70 -4.90 -25.78
N LEU A 133 23.41 -4.71 -24.50
CA LEU A 133 24.43 -4.62 -23.47
C LEU A 133 25.14 -5.98 -23.42
N HIS A 134 26.12 -6.17 -24.29
CA HIS A 134 27.15 -7.16 -24.09
C HIS A 134 28.02 -6.64 -22.95
N THR A 135 27.75 -7.12 -21.74
CA THR A 135 28.79 -7.26 -20.75
C THR A 135 29.93 -8.05 -21.40
N ASN A 136 31.09 -7.39 -21.49
CA ASN A 136 32.38 -7.86 -22.00
C ASN A 136 32.60 -7.78 -23.52
N GLY A 137 32.95 -6.57 -23.98
CA GLY A 137 34.05 -6.34 -24.92
C GLY A 137 34.00 -6.98 -26.31
N ALA A 138 33.21 -6.43 -27.24
CA ALA A 138 33.60 -6.28 -28.64
C ALA A 138 32.54 -5.48 -29.40
N SER A 139 32.98 -4.38 -30.01
CA SER A 139 32.21 -3.57 -30.94
C SER A 139 31.83 -4.39 -32.17
N GLN A 140 30.54 -4.44 -32.54
CA GLN A 140 30.15 -4.74 -33.91
C GLN A 140 28.76 -4.19 -34.25
N THR A 141 28.75 -3.33 -35.26
CA THR A 141 27.63 -2.63 -35.90
C THR A 141 26.79 -3.54 -36.81
N ALA A 142 25.46 -3.50 -36.61
CA ALA A 142 24.34 -3.72 -37.58
C ALA A 142 24.19 -5.11 -38.28
N PRO A 143 23.05 -5.47 -38.93
CA PRO A 143 21.67 -4.95 -38.90
C PRO A 143 20.59 -6.03 -38.56
N ALA A 144 19.34 -5.59 -38.43
CA ALA A 144 18.07 -6.31 -38.65
C ALA A 144 17.75 -7.59 -37.85
N ALA A 145 16.76 -7.46 -36.96
CA ALA A 145 15.64 -8.39 -36.76
C ALA A 145 15.93 -9.89 -37.00
N LYS A 146 16.86 -10.47 -36.22
CA LYS A 146 16.83 -11.89 -35.90
C LYS A 146 16.35 -12.01 -34.46
N GLN A 147 15.07 -12.33 -34.32
CA GLN A 147 14.56 -13.01 -33.13
C GLN A 147 15.55 -14.13 -32.82
N ILE A 148 16.27 -13.99 -31.71
CA ILE A 148 16.90 -15.15 -31.12
C ILE A 148 15.76 -15.89 -30.43
N THR A 149 15.08 -16.73 -31.20
CA THR A 149 14.42 -17.94 -30.72
C THR A 149 15.49 -18.87 -30.15
N ALA A 150 16.13 -18.46 -29.06
CA ALA A 150 16.78 -19.40 -28.17
C ALA A 150 15.67 -20.00 -27.33
N ALA A 151 15.17 -21.14 -27.80
CA ALA A 151 14.30 -22.04 -27.07
C ALA A 151 13.11 -21.36 -26.38
N ALA A 152 12.17 -20.85 -27.17
CA ALA A 152 10.77 -20.96 -26.79
C ALA A 152 10.38 -22.45 -26.88
N THR A 153 10.95 -23.28 -26.00
CA THR A 153 10.16 -24.37 -25.46
C THR A 153 8.98 -23.65 -24.85
N ALA A 154 7.83 -23.76 -25.51
CA ALA A 154 6.53 -23.45 -24.93
C ALA A 154 6.36 -24.33 -23.69
N THR A 155 7.04 -23.96 -22.62
CA THR A 155 6.53 -24.20 -21.29
C THR A 155 5.30 -23.31 -21.26
N ASN A 156 4.16 -23.93 -21.56
CA ASN A 156 2.96 -23.57 -20.85
C ASN A 156 3.37 -23.49 -19.38
N HIS A 157 3.72 -22.30 -18.91
CA HIS A 157 3.54 -21.96 -17.52
C HIS A 157 2.01 -21.95 -17.36
N VAL A 158 1.43 -23.15 -17.32
CA VAL A 158 0.46 -23.50 -16.29
C VAL A 158 0.93 -22.72 -15.09
N VAL A 159 0.07 -21.85 -14.58
CA VAL A 159 0.29 -21.17 -13.30
C VAL A 159 0.57 -22.29 -12.32
N GLU A 160 1.85 -22.62 -12.19
CA GLU A 160 2.37 -23.50 -11.17
C GLU A 160 2.20 -22.60 -9.97
N ARG A 161 1.03 -22.76 -9.32
CA ARG A 161 0.79 -22.25 -7.99
C ARG A 161 2.11 -22.46 -7.28
N PRO A 162 2.75 -21.41 -6.74
CA PRO A 162 4.07 -21.55 -6.14
C PRO A 162 3.98 -22.79 -5.28
N ASN A 163 4.73 -23.84 -5.64
CA ASN A 163 4.78 -25.07 -4.88
C ASN A 163 5.51 -24.67 -3.61
N MET A 164 4.78 -23.98 -2.73
CA MET A 164 5.27 -23.59 -1.43
C MET A 164 5.65 -24.92 -0.83
N PRO A 165 6.95 -25.13 -0.52
CA PRO A 165 7.38 -26.39 0.03
C PRO A 165 6.46 -26.67 1.21
N ILE A 166 5.87 -27.87 1.29
CA ILE A 166 4.82 -28.21 2.27
C ILE A 166 5.25 -27.79 3.69
N TRP A 167 6.55 -27.84 3.96
CA TRP A 167 7.18 -27.33 5.18
C TRP A 167 6.92 -25.85 5.49
N LEU A 168 6.86 -24.97 4.49
CA LEU A 168 6.58 -23.54 4.65
C LEU A 168 5.10 -23.30 5.00
N VAL A 169 4.17 -24.07 4.42
CA VAL A 169 2.75 -24.01 4.79
C VAL A 169 2.54 -24.53 6.22
N VAL A 170 3.19 -25.64 6.57
CA VAL A 170 3.14 -26.23 7.92
C VAL A 170 3.73 -25.27 8.96
N THR A 171 4.87 -24.64 8.68
CA THR A 171 5.48 -23.69 9.62
C THR A 171 4.63 -22.44 9.82
N ILE A 172 4.02 -21.87 8.77
CA ILE A 172 3.09 -20.74 8.93
C ILE A 172 1.87 -21.15 9.76
N ALA A 173 1.29 -22.32 9.50
CA ALA A 173 0.13 -22.82 10.24
C ALA A 173 0.45 -23.05 11.73
N VAL A 174 1.58 -23.69 12.05
CA VAL A 174 2.01 -23.95 13.43
C VAL A 174 2.31 -22.65 14.16
N ASN A 175 3.03 -21.71 13.54
CA ASN A 175 3.32 -20.42 14.14
C ASN A 175 2.04 -19.59 14.36
N GLY A 176 1.10 -19.61 13.41
CA GLY A 176 -0.19 -18.92 13.55
C GLY A 176 -1.01 -19.45 14.73
N VAL A 177 -1.08 -20.78 14.90
CA VAL A 177 -1.76 -21.41 16.04
C VAL A 177 -1.08 -21.05 17.36
N LEU A 178 0.26 -21.11 17.42
CA LEU A 178 1.01 -20.73 18.62
C LEU A 178 0.75 -19.27 19.03
N LEU A 179 0.75 -18.35 18.06
CA LEU A 179 0.51 -16.92 18.29
C LEU A 179 -0.92 -16.67 18.77
N ALA A 180 -1.90 -17.42 18.26
CA ALA A 180 -3.28 -17.38 18.76
C ALA A 180 -3.38 -17.84 20.22
N PHE A 181 -2.65 -18.89 20.62
CA PHE A 181 -2.61 -19.32 22.02
C PHE A 181 -1.97 -18.29 22.95
N VAL A 182 -0.87 -17.66 22.53
CA VAL A 182 -0.22 -16.59 23.31
C VAL A 182 -1.15 -15.39 23.47
N ALA A 183 -1.82 -14.96 22.39
CA ALA A 183 -2.78 -13.86 22.42
C ALA A 183 -3.99 -14.17 23.32
N ALA A 184 -4.54 -15.39 23.22
CA ALA A 184 -5.64 -15.82 24.07
C ALA A 184 -5.24 -15.89 25.55
N GLY A 185 -4.04 -16.40 25.85
CA GLY A 185 -3.49 -16.43 27.20
C GLY A 185 -3.31 -15.03 27.80
N ALA A 186 -2.73 -14.11 27.03
CA ALA A 186 -2.58 -12.71 27.45
C ALA A 186 -3.92 -12.03 27.71
N LEU A 187 -4.93 -12.28 26.85
CA LEU A 187 -6.27 -11.72 27.00
C LEU A 187 -6.99 -12.26 28.25
N LEU A 188 -6.87 -13.56 28.53
CA LEU A 188 -7.42 -14.17 29.74
C LEU A 188 -6.73 -13.66 31.00
N PHE A 189 -5.40 -13.52 30.97
CA PHE A 189 -4.62 -12.95 32.06
C PHE A 189 -5.04 -11.50 32.37
N TRP A 190 -5.15 -10.67 31.33
CA TRP A 190 -5.58 -9.27 31.48
C TRP A 190 -7.01 -9.16 32.04
N ARG A 191 -7.92 -10.05 31.62
CA ARG A 191 -9.27 -10.11 32.19
C ARG A 191 -9.28 -10.56 33.65
N ALA A 192 -8.43 -11.52 34.02
CA ALA A 192 -8.32 -11.99 35.39
C ALA A 192 -7.76 -10.90 36.32
N GLU A 193 -6.80 -10.09 35.86
CA GLU A 193 -6.28 -8.96 36.63
C GLU A 193 -7.26 -7.79 36.71
N GLY A 194 -7.95 -7.47 35.61
CA GLY A 194 -9.01 -6.45 35.61
C GLY A 194 -10.18 -6.81 36.53
N ALA A 195 -10.54 -8.09 36.64
CA ALA A 195 -11.56 -8.56 37.58
C ALA A 195 -11.12 -8.39 39.04
N LYS A 196 -9.84 -8.62 39.37
CA LYS A 196 -9.29 -8.40 40.72
C LYS A 196 -9.25 -6.92 41.09
N ALA A 197 -8.93 -6.04 40.15
CA ALA A 197 -8.90 -4.59 40.37
C ALA A 197 -10.30 -4.02 40.69
N ASN A 198 -11.35 -4.54 40.06
CA ASN A 198 -12.72 -4.10 40.33
C ASN A 198 -13.26 -4.54 41.71
N HIS A 199 -12.77 -5.66 42.26
CA HIS A 199 -13.11 -6.05 43.62
C HIS A 199 -12.36 -5.21 44.68
N ALA A 200 -11.15 -4.76 44.39
CA ALA A 200 -10.40 -3.87 45.28
C ALA A 200 -11.02 -2.46 45.36
N SER A 201 -11.54 -1.94 44.24
CA SER A 201 -12.22 -0.64 44.20
C SER A 201 -13.66 -0.69 44.72
N ALA A 202 -14.32 -1.85 44.72
CA ALA A 202 -15.65 -2.04 45.33
C ALA A 202 -15.63 -1.97 46.87
N ASN A 203 -14.47 -2.20 47.51
CA ASN A 203 -14.28 -2.06 48.96
C ASN A 203 -13.77 -0.67 49.38
N LEU A 204 -13.48 0.23 48.44
CA LEU A 204 -13.36 1.66 48.71
C LEU A 204 -14.76 2.31 48.68
N GLY A 205 -15.71 1.68 49.36
CA GLY A 205 -17.01 2.26 49.65
C GLY A 205 -16.77 3.58 50.33
N GLY A 206 -17.03 4.68 49.61
CA GLY A 206 -17.04 6.01 50.20
C GLY A 206 -17.93 5.97 51.45
N LEU A 207 -17.47 6.63 52.52
CA LEU A 207 -18.19 6.80 53.78
C LEU A 207 -19.68 6.95 53.48
N SER A 208 -20.50 6.10 54.11
CA SER A 208 -21.94 6.15 53.94
C SER A 208 -22.44 7.55 54.32
N SER A 209 -23.58 7.99 53.78
CA SER A 209 -24.13 9.31 54.13
C SER A 209 -24.24 9.48 55.65
N ALA A 210 -24.61 8.41 56.36
CA ALA A 210 -24.71 8.42 57.81
C ALA A 210 -23.34 8.63 58.51
N ASP A 211 -22.26 8.06 57.97
CA ASP A 211 -20.92 8.27 58.54
C ASP A 211 -20.41 9.68 58.26
N LYS A 212 -20.78 10.28 57.13
CA LYS A 212 -20.48 11.68 56.83
C LYS A 212 -21.24 12.63 57.74
N ASP A 213 -22.54 12.39 57.93
CA ASP A 213 -23.38 13.21 58.81
C ASP A 213 -22.86 13.14 60.26
N ARG A 214 -22.47 11.95 60.71
CA ARG A 214 -21.82 11.77 62.01
C ARG A 214 -20.49 12.53 62.13
N LEU A 215 -19.65 12.49 61.10
CA LEU A 215 -18.38 13.23 61.11
C LEU A 215 -18.57 14.75 61.08
N MET A 216 -19.66 15.23 60.47
CA MET A 216 -20.04 16.65 60.50
C MET A 216 -20.53 17.06 61.89
N ASP A 217 -21.33 16.23 62.55
CA ASP A 217 -21.81 16.46 63.93
C ASP A 217 -20.67 16.45 64.97
N GLU A 218 -19.65 15.61 64.76
CA GLU A 218 -18.46 15.53 65.64
C GLU A 218 -17.41 16.62 65.32
N SER A 219 -17.57 17.38 64.24
CA SER A 219 -16.63 18.42 63.84
C SER A 219 -16.81 19.71 64.65
N ARG A 220 -15.69 20.34 65.01
CA ARG A 220 -15.70 21.64 65.70
C ARG A 220 -15.19 22.72 64.76
N GLU A 221 -15.96 23.79 64.59
CA GLU A 221 -15.53 24.95 63.83
C GLU A 221 -14.43 25.69 64.61
N VAL A 222 -13.26 25.85 63.98
CA VAL A 222 -12.11 26.53 64.58
C VAL A 222 -11.96 27.94 63.99
N LEU A 223 -12.31 28.11 62.72
CA LEU A 223 -12.40 29.38 62.00
C LEU A 223 -13.61 29.35 61.05
N PRO A 224 -14.10 30.52 60.59
CA PRO A 224 -15.18 30.57 59.58
C PRO A 224 -14.84 29.67 58.39
N ASP A 225 -15.72 28.72 58.11
CA ASP A 225 -15.60 27.70 57.04
C ASP A 225 -14.44 26.68 57.20
N ILE A 226 -13.83 26.55 58.39
CA ILE A 226 -12.78 25.56 58.68
C ILE A 226 -13.18 24.72 59.90
N PHE A 227 -13.51 23.45 59.62
CA PHE A 227 -13.89 22.45 60.60
C PHE A 227 -12.72 21.51 60.91
N HIS A 228 -12.49 21.25 62.19
CA HIS A 228 -11.49 20.29 62.66
C HIS A 228 -12.20 19.03 63.16
N HIS A 229 -11.81 17.88 62.65
CA HIS A 229 -12.23 16.55 63.14
C HIS A 229 -11.18 16.02 64.13
N PRO A 230 -11.57 15.32 65.20
CA PRO A 230 -10.63 14.72 66.14
C PRO A 230 -9.71 13.67 65.52
#